data_AF-A0A0I9SQB9-F1
#
_entry.id   AF-A0A0I9SQB9-F1
#
_cell.length_a   1.000
_cell.length_b   1.000
_cell.length_c   1.000
_cell.angle_alpha   90.00
_cell.angle_beta   90.00
_cell.angle_gamma   90.00
#
_symmetry.space_group_name_H-M   'P 1'
#
loop_
_entity.id
_entity.type
_entity.pdbx_description
1 polymer ?
#
loop_
_entity_poly.entity_id
_entity_poly.type
_entity_poly.pdbx_seq_one_letter_code
_entity_poly.pdbx_strand_id
1 'polypeptide(L)'
;MHEPLTKTEFINALVREHVAIHQLRQSLSRDTNRGYLSIELTCKGRDSQECRLIIRGNRVGTHWMILDTGLPHTPEGIRKAHHLASDLALAAVTKIADKLGEPASIVLPEVSFFRPWFTERVTE
;
A
#
# COMPACT_ATOMS: atom_id res chain seq x y z
N MET A 1 8.40 6.97 16.91
CA MET A 1 8.27 5.68 16.22
C MET A 1 6.79 5.49 15.89
N HIS A 2 6.42 5.15 14.66
CA HIS A 2 5.03 4.77 14.36
C HIS A 2 4.87 3.30 14.78
N GLU A 3 3.97 3.02 15.71
CA GLU A 3 3.63 1.64 16.06
C GLU A 3 3.01 0.93 14.83
N PRO A 4 3.33 -0.36 14.60
CA PRO A 4 2.76 -1.10 13.48
C PRO A 4 1.24 -1.20 13.62
N LEU A 5 0.52 -0.85 12.56
CA LEU A 5 -0.94 -0.96 12.55
C LEU A 5 -1.37 -2.42 12.41
N THR A 6 -2.52 -2.78 12.96
CA THR A 6 -3.22 -4.00 12.55
C THR A 6 -3.75 -3.86 11.11
N LYS A 7 -4.08 -4.99 10.46
CA LYS A 7 -4.69 -4.98 9.12
C LYS A 7 -5.96 -4.11 9.06
N THR A 8 -6.81 -4.20 10.08
CA THR A 8 -8.07 -3.43 10.16
C THR A 8 -7.80 -1.94 10.29
N GLU A 9 -6.86 -1.54 11.16
CA GLU A 9 -6.47 -0.14 11.32
C GLU A 9 -5.85 0.42 10.05
N PHE A 10 -5.01 -0.37 9.37
CA PHE A 10 -4.42 -0.01 8.09
C PHE A 10 -5.49 0.24 7.01
N ILE A 11 -6.48 -0.65 6.88
CA ILE A 11 -7.62 -0.46 5.96
C ILE A 11 -8.41 0.79 6.33
N ASN A 12 -8.77 0.97 7.59
CA ASN A 12 -9.57 2.12 8.01
C ASN A 12 -8.81 3.44 7.78
N ALA A 13 -7.48 3.41 7.91
CA ALA A 13 -6.66 4.56 7.62
C ALA A 13 -6.56 4.86 6.11
N LEU A 14 -6.46 3.85 5.24
CA LEU A 14 -6.59 4.02 3.79
C LEU A 14 -7.92 4.71 3.43
N VAL A 15 -9.03 4.24 4.02
CA VAL A 15 -10.36 4.83 3.79
C VAL A 15 -10.39 6.29 4.24
N ARG A 16 -9.87 6.58 5.45
CA ARG A 16 -9.85 7.95 5.99
C ARG A 16 -9.04 8.91 5.12
N GLU A 17 -7.83 8.53 4.73
CA GLU A 17 -6.97 9.38 3.90
C GLU A 17 -7.59 9.60 2.51
N HIS A 18 -8.18 8.57 1.90
CA HIS A 18 -8.81 8.71 0.59
C HIS A 18 -9.99 9.69 0.65
N VAL A 19 -10.87 9.55 1.65
CA VAL A 19 -12.02 10.45 1.84
C VAL A 19 -11.55 11.88 2.08
N ALA A 20 -10.51 12.09 2.89
CA ALA A 20 -9.97 13.43 3.14
C ALA A 20 -9.41 14.08 1.87
N ILE A 21 -8.68 13.32 1.04
CA ILE A 21 -8.16 13.81 -0.26
C ILE A 21 -9.32 14.13 -1.22
N HIS A 22 -10.33 13.29 -1.26
CA HIS A 22 -11.52 13.49 -2.09
C HIS A 22 -12.25 14.78 -1.72
N GLN A 23 -12.55 14.99 -0.44
CA GLN A 23 -13.21 16.20 0.08
C GLN A 23 -12.40 17.48 -0.22
N LEU A 24 -11.07 17.43 -0.04
CA LEU A 24 -10.19 18.55 -0.36
C LEU A 24 -10.18 18.91 -1.86
N ARG A 25 -10.43 17.94 -2.75
CA ARG A 25 -10.48 18.21 -4.19
C ARG A 25 -11.82 18.77 -4.64
N GLN A 26 -12.92 18.27 -4.07
CA GLN A 26 -14.24 18.84 -4.28
C GLN A 26 -14.28 20.32 -3.90
N SER A 27 -13.66 20.70 -2.77
CA SER A 27 -13.59 22.11 -2.35
C SER A 27 -12.74 23.00 -3.27
N LEU A 28 -11.86 22.40 -4.07
CA LEU A 28 -11.00 23.09 -5.03
C LEU A 28 -11.52 23.02 -6.48
N SER A 29 -12.70 22.44 -6.71
CA SER A 29 -13.29 22.21 -8.05
C SER A 29 -12.35 21.52 -9.04
N ARG A 30 -11.49 20.62 -8.55
CA ARG A 30 -10.55 19.86 -9.39
C ARG A 30 -11.12 18.49 -9.69
N ASP A 31 -11.08 18.13 -10.97
CA ASP A 31 -11.51 16.81 -11.44
C ASP A 31 -10.66 15.69 -10.82
N THR A 32 -11.34 14.60 -10.49
CA THR A 32 -10.84 13.58 -9.58
C THR A 32 -10.34 12.34 -10.35
N ASN A 33 -9.06 12.33 -10.74
CA ASN A 33 -8.40 11.13 -11.29
C ASN A 33 -8.44 9.94 -10.32
N ARG A 34 -8.73 8.73 -10.82
CA ARG A 34 -9.14 7.57 -10.02
C ARG A 34 -8.15 7.01 -8.98
N GLY A 35 -6.89 7.46 -8.87
CA GLY A 35 -5.90 6.91 -7.92
C GLY A 35 -5.21 7.97 -7.04
N TYR A 36 -5.55 8.04 -5.75
CA TYR A 36 -4.98 9.04 -4.81
C TYR A 36 -3.90 8.50 -3.87
N LEU A 37 -3.95 7.21 -3.61
CA LEU A 37 -3.08 6.51 -2.69
C LEU A 37 -2.40 5.37 -3.44
N SER A 38 -1.15 5.12 -3.11
CA SER A 38 -0.45 3.88 -3.44
C SER A 38 -0.11 3.11 -2.16
N ILE A 39 -0.14 1.78 -2.25
CA ILE A 39 0.44 0.91 -1.22
C ILE A 39 1.76 0.42 -1.78
N GLU A 40 2.87 0.87 -1.20
CA GLU A 40 4.21 0.42 -1.55
C GLU A 40 4.63 -0.75 -0.65
N LEU A 41 5.19 -1.78 -1.27
CA LEU A 41 5.91 -2.82 -0.57
C LEU A 41 7.37 -2.36 -0.39
N THR A 42 7.83 -2.29 0.86
CA THR A 42 9.25 -2.06 1.15
C THR A 42 9.82 -3.21 1.94
N CYS A 43 11.06 -3.54 1.62
CA CYS A 43 11.87 -4.46 2.37
C CYS A 43 13.22 -3.77 2.60
N LYS A 44 13.32 -2.92 3.64
CA LYS A 44 14.56 -2.20 3.92
C LYS A 44 15.54 -3.11 4.68
N GLY A 45 16.67 -3.41 4.03
CA GLY A 45 17.73 -4.25 4.57
C GLY A 45 18.64 -3.57 5.60
N ARG A 46 18.77 -4.21 6.77
CA ARG A 46 19.97 -4.80 7.43
C ARG A 46 19.52 -5.33 8.79
N ASP A 47 18.58 -4.62 9.42
CA ASP A 47 18.03 -4.94 10.75
C ASP A 47 16.57 -5.43 10.72
N SER A 48 15.88 -5.32 9.58
CA SER A 48 14.52 -5.85 9.39
C SER A 48 14.54 -6.95 8.34
N GLN A 49 14.25 -8.16 8.78
CA GLN A 49 14.11 -9.37 7.93
C GLN A 49 12.69 -9.52 7.38
N GLU A 50 11.84 -8.50 7.54
CA GLU A 50 10.40 -8.59 7.24
C GLU A 50 9.94 -7.60 6.18
N CYS A 51 8.99 -8.04 5.38
CA CYS A 51 8.28 -7.22 4.41
C CYS A 51 7.36 -6.23 5.14
N ARG A 52 7.31 -4.98 4.67
CA ARG A 52 6.44 -3.92 5.19
C ARG A 52 5.61 -3.29 4.10
N LEU A 53 4.35 -3.01 4.40
CA LEU A 53 3.48 -2.24 3.51
C LEU A 53 3.39 -0.80 4.00
N ILE A 54 3.57 0.13 3.08
CA ILE A 54 3.56 1.57 3.35
C ILE A 54 2.50 2.23 2.49
N ILE A 55 1.66 3.05 3.11
CA ILE A 55 0.75 3.92 2.37
C ILE A 55 1.53 5.15 1.95
N ARG A 56 1.58 5.43 0.64
CA ARG A 56 2.05 6.71 0.10
C ARG A 56 0.89 7.43 -0.56
N GLY A 57 0.65 8.66 -0.13
CA GLY A 57 -0.21 9.55 -0.89
C GLY A 57 0.54 10.18 -2.06
N ASN A 58 -0.17 10.43 -3.15
CA ASN A 58 0.37 11.10 -4.34
C ASN A 58 0.66 12.60 -4.14
N ARG A 59 0.55 13.13 -2.91
CA ARG A 59 0.89 14.51 -2.53
C ARG A 59 2.01 14.52 -1.49
N VAL A 60 2.94 15.46 -1.64
CA VAL A 60 3.97 15.77 -0.64
C VAL A 60 3.29 16.08 0.70
N GLY A 61 3.70 15.40 1.78
CA GLY A 61 3.13 15.56 3.12
C GLY A 61 2.01 14.58 3.51
N THR A 62 1.65 13.62 2.63
CA THR A 62 0.70 12.57 3.01
C THR A 62 1.35 11.59 3.99
N HIS A 63 0.59 11.17 5.01
CA HIS A 63 1.06 10.38 6.14
C HIS A 63 1.67 9.03 5.74
N TRP A 64 2.80 8.69 6.37
CA TRP A 64 3.47 7.40 6.23
C TRP A 64 2.87 6.43 7.25
N MET A 65 1.99 5.56 6.80
CA MET A 65 1.44 4.49 7.63
C MET A 65 2.08 3.18 7.25
N ILE A 66 2.53 2.43 8.27
CA ILE A 66 3.30 1.20 8.10
C ILE A 66 2.50 0.05 8.70
N LEU A 67 2.37 -1.02 7.91
CA LEU A 67 1.92 -2.33 8.35
C LEU A 67 3.08 -3.31 8.22
N ASP A 68 3.51 -3.86 9.34
CA ASP A 68 4.42 -5.01 9.36
C ASP A 68 3.63 -6.25 8.91
N THR A 69 4.15 -6.94 7.89
CA THR A 69 3.43 -8.09 7.32
C THR A 69 3.70 -9.40 8.07
N GLY A 70 4.76 -9.45 8.89
CA GLY A 70 5.30 -10.68 9.47
C GLY A 70 5.85 -11.67 8.45
N LEU A 71 5.96 -11.26 7.17
CA LEU A 71 6.47 -12.11 6.09
C LEU A 71 7.96 -11.88 5.91
N PRO A 72 8.75 -12.96 5.72
CA PRO A 72 10.17 -12.82 5.58
C PRO A 72 10.53 -12.09 4.29
N HIS A 73 11.67 -11.43 4.28
CA HIS A 73 12.29 -10.88 3.09
C HIS A 73 12.89 -12.07 2.29
N THR A 74 12.03 -12.80 1.58
CA THR A 74 12.37 -13.85 0.60
C THR A 74 11.49 -13.66 -0.64
N PRO A 75 11.84 -14.21 -1.83
CA PRO A 75 10.99 -14.05 -3.01
C PRO A 75 9.54 -14.48 -2.77
N GLU A 76 9.34 -15.57 -2.03
CA GLU A 76 8.02 -16.04 -1.64
C GLU A 76 7.34 -15.11 -0.64
N GLY A 77 8.07 -14.59 0.35
CA GLY A 77 7.55 -13.64 1.32
C GLY A 77 7.13 -12.31 0.68
N ILE A 78 7.93 -11.78 -0.25
CA ILE A 78 7.62 -10.61 -1.08
C ILE A 78 6.34 -10.87 -1.89
N ARG A 79 6.24 -12.02 -2.55
CA ARG A 79 5.03 -12.39 -3.32
C ARG A 79 3.79 -12.43 -2.41
N LYS A 80 3.89 -13.08 -1.25
CA LYS A 80 2.80 -13.13 -0.24
C LYS A 80 2.45 -11.74 0.28
N ALA A 81 3.43 -10.87 0.50
CA ALA A 81 3.24 -9.51 0.98
C ALA A 81 2.54 -8.65 -0.08
N HIS A 82 2.86 -8.87 -1.37
CA HIS A 82 2.16 -8.22 -2.46
C HIS A 82 0.70 -8.70 -2.59
N HIS A 83 0.42 -10.00 -2.47
CA HIS A 83 -0.96 -10.49 -2.41
C HIS A 83 -1.72 -9.89 -1.23
N LEU A 84 -1.10 -9.80 -0.06
CA LEU A 84 -1.67 -9.11 1.09
C LEU A 84 -1.97 -7.63 0.77
N ALA A 85 -1.07 -6.92 0.07
CA ALA A 85 -1.32 -5.54 -0.36
C ALA A 85 -2.55 -5.45 -1.29
N SER A 86 -2.72 -6.39 -2.22
CA SER A 86 -3.89 -6.48 -3.08
C SER A 86 -5.19 -6.70 -2.30
N ASP A 87 -5.18 -7.63 -1.34
CA ASP A 87 -6.36 -7.91 -0.51
C ASP A 87 -6.76 -6.68 0.33
N LEU A 88 -5.77 -5.99 0.91
CA LEU A 88 -5.98 -4.77 1.69
C LEU A 88 -6.50 -3.62 0.81
N ALA A 89 -5.94 -3.46 -0.39
CA ALA A 89 -6.39 -2.46 -1.36
C ALA A 89 -7.84 -2.71 -1.78
N LEU A 90 -8.19 -3.96 -2.11
CA LEU A 90 -9.55 -4.34 -2.49
C LEU A 90 -10.54 -4.03 -1.35
N ALA A 91 -10.23 -4.47 -0.13
CA ALA A 91 -11.08 -4.21 1.04
C ALA A 91 -11.26 -2.71 1.32
N ALA A 92 -10.21 -1.91 1.15
CA ALA A 92 -10.28 -0.46 1.29
C ALA A 92 -11.10 0.18 0.17
N VAL A 93 -10.89 -0.22 -1.10
CA VAL A 93 -11.62 0.30 -2.26
C VAL A 93 -13.12 0.06 -2.12
N THR A 94 -13.56 -1.14 -1.71
CA THR A 94 -14.97 -1.43 -1.46
C THR A 94 -15.54 -0.47 -0.41
N LYS A 95 -14.88 -0.32 0.74
CA LYS A 95 -15.32 0.60 1.80
C LYS A 95 -15.34 2.06 1.36
N ILE A 96 -14.40 2.49 0.52
CA ILE A 96 -14.37 3.86 -0.02
C ILE A 96 -15.55 4.06 -0.97
N ALA A 97 -15.79 3.12 -1.88
CA ALA A 97 -16.88 3.20 -2.84
C ALA A 97 -18.24 3.26 -2.14
N ASP A 98 -18.45 2.40 -1.12
CA ASP A 98 -19.67 2.41 -0.31
C ASP A 98 -19.86 3.75 0.42
N LYS A 99 -18.77 4.39 0.87
CA LYS A 99 -18.81 5.63 1.64
C LYS A 99 -18.98 6.88 0.79
N LEU A 100 -18.44 6.90 -0.43
CA LEU A 100 -18.50 8.05 -1.33
C LEU A 100 -19.61 7.95 -2.39
N GLY A 101 -20.13 6.75 -2.64
CA GLY A 101 -21.08 6.50 -3.73
C GLY A 101 -20.45 6.56 -5.13
N GLU A 102 -19.13 6.47 -5.22
CA GLU A 102 -18.35 6.62 -6.45
C GLU A 102 -17.29 5.51 -6.60
N PRO A 103 -16.89 5.13 -7.84
CA PRO A 103 -15.80 4.20 -8.04
C PRO A 103 -14.47 4.72 -7.47
N ALA A 104 -13.84 3.93 -6.61
CA ALA A 104 -12.53 4.23 -6.02
C ALA A 104 -11.43 3.32 -6.59
N SER A 105 -10.18 3.79 -6.58
CA SER A 105 -9.03 2.91 -6.81
C SER A 105 -7.84 3.31 -5.93
N ILE A 106 -7.02 2.30 -5.63
CA ILE A 106 -5.74 2.43 -4.92
C ILE A 106 -4.68 1.83 -5.83
N VAL A 107 -3.59 2.54 -6.05
CA VAL A 107 -2.50 2.10 -6.91
C VAL A 107 -1.65 1.07 -6.15
N LEU A 108 -1.38 -0.06 -6.80
CA LEU A 108 -0.38 -1.01 -6.35
C LEU A 108 0.77 -0.92 -7.36
N PRO A 109 1.92 -0.32 -6.99
CA PRO A 109 3.08 -0.31 -7.85
C PRO A 109 3.48 -1.75 -8.18
N GLU A 110 3.92 -1.97 -9.42
CA GLU A 110 4.48 -3.26 -9.80
C GLU A 110 5.62 -3.64 -8.86
N VAL A 111 5.61 -4.89 -8.39
CA VAL A 111 6.75 -5.42 -7.65
C VAL A 111 7.93 -5.46 -8.60
N SER A 112 8.83 -4.51 -8.43
CA SER A 112 10.16 -4.56 -9.03
C SER A 112 10.91 -5.71 -8.36
N PHE A 113 10.71 -6.93 -8.83
CA PHE A 113 11.49 -8.09 -8.36
C PHE A 113 12.95 -7.76 -8.57
N PHE A 114 13.69 -7.54 -7.47
CA PHE A 114 15.11 -7.24 -7.52
C PHE A 114 15.82 -8.41 -8.24
N ARG A 115 16.33 -8.15 -9.46
CA ARG A 115 17.10 -9.13 -10.25
C ARG A 115 18.20 -9.87 -9.46
N PRO A 116 18.91 -9.26 -8.48
CA PRO A 116 19.93 -9.97 -7.68
C PRO A 116 19.45 -11.23 -6.97
N TRP A 117 18.16 -11.36 -6.67
CA TRP A 117 17.63 -12.51 -5.91
C TRP A 117 17.37 -13.76 -6.76
N PHE A 118 17.24 -13.57 -8.07
CA PHE A 118 17.04 -14.66 -9.03
C PHE A 118 18.24 -14.87 -9.95
N THR A 119 19.27 -14.01 -9.87
CA THR A 119 20.51 -14.16 -10.67
C THR A 119 21.61 -14.96 -9.97
N GLU A 120 21.43 -15.36 -8.70
CA GLU A 120 22.26 -16.39 -8.09
C GLU A 120 21.78 -17.80 -8.50
N ARG A 121 22.19 -18.18 -9.71
CA ARG A 121 22.39 -19.53 -10.25
C ARG A 121 21.27 -20.55 -10.03
N VAL A 122 20.42 -20.68 -11.06
CA VAL A 122 20.01 -22.00 -11.54
C VAL A 122 21.27 -22.61 -12.19
N THR A 123 22.13 -23.25 -11.40
CA THR A 123 23.04 -24.27 -11.93
C THR A 123 22.31 -25.60 -11.90
N GLU A 124 22.24 -26.22 -13.07
CA GLU A 124 21.69 -27.55 -13.35
C GLU A 124 22.13 -28.65 -12.38
#